data_AF-A0A2N6L920-F1
#
_entry.id   AF-A0A2N6L920-F1
#
_cell.length_a   1.000
_cell.length_b   1.000
_cell.length_c   1.000
_cell.angle_alpha   90.00
_cell.angle_beta   90.00
_cell.angle_gamma   90.00
#
_symmetry.space_group_name_H-M   'P 1'
#
loop_
_entity.id
_entity.type
_entity.pdbx_description
1 polymer ?
#
loop_
_entity_poly.entity_id
_entity_poly.type
_entity_poly.pdbx_seq_one_letter_code
_entity_poly.pdbx_strand_id
1 'polypeptide(L)'
;MTSFTQIQTRGDLLSPVREWLDSINVHNAKLAHFICKLIPAQCPFERDVVVFGRKLFHIPPMCKLNPLYEEVVALRFKALCYLADECGEDITAYC
;
A
#
# COMPACT_ATOMS: atom_id res chain seq x y z
N MET A 1 -13.94 2.23 20.54
CA MET A 1 -14.48 3.24 19.60
C MET A 1 -13.39 3.49 18.58
N THR A 2 -13.24 2.68 17.54
CA THR A 2 -14.08 2.65 16.33
C THR A 2 -14.36 1.21 15.91
N SER A 3 -15.65 0.84 15.88
CA SER A 3 -16.08 -0.40 15.22
C SER A 3 -15.91 -0.21 13.72
N PHE A 4 -14.89 -0.84 13.14
CA PHE A 4 -14.89 -1.13 11.72
C PHE A 4 -15.86 -2.28 11.52
N THR A 5 -17.03 -1.98 10.95
CA THR A 5 -18.01 -2.98 10.53
C THR A 5 -17.37 -3.84 9.45
N GLN A 6 -16.77 -4.96 9.86
CA GLN A 6 -16.26 -5.96 8.95
C GLN A 6 -17.45 -6.52 8.18
N ILE A 7 -17.50 -6.26 6.87
CA ILE A 7 -18.40 -6.95 5.95
C ILE A 7 -18.00 -8.42 6.05
N GLN A 8 -18.74 -9.23 6.81
CA GLN A 8 -18.58 -10.67 6.86
C GLN A 8 -19.04 -11.24 5.52
N THR A 9 -18.14 -11.27 4.54
CA THR A 9 -18.28 -12.13 3.37
C THR A 9 -18.17 -13.58 3.84
N ARG A 10 -19.31 -14.29 3.82
CA ARG A 10 -19.36 -15.76 3.94
C ARG A 10 -18.30 -16.35 3.00
N GLY A 11 -17.24 -16.94 3.57
CA GLY A 11 -16.12 -17.51 2.83
C GLY A 11 -15.12 -16.46 2.36
N ASP A 12 -14.32 -15.93 3.28
CA ASP A 12 -13.21 -15.05 2.95
C ASP A 12 -12.05 -15.88 2.37
N LEU A 13 -12.16 -16.29 1.11
CA LEU A 13 -11.15 -17.10 0.41
C LEU A 13 -9.76 -16.45 0.40
N LEU A 14 -9.69 -15.15 0.62
CA LEU A 14 -8.47 -14.37 0.68
C LEU A 14 -7.91 -14.24 2.11
N SER A 15 -8.61 -14.70 3.15
CA SER A 15 -8.13 -14.64 4.53
C SER A 15 -6.73 -15.24 4.72
N PRO A 16 -6.38 -16.43 4.16
CA PRO A 16 -5.01 -16.94 4.32
C PRO A 16 -3.97 -16.06 3.64
N VAL A 17 -4.34 -15.36 2.55
CA VAL A 17 -3.44 -14.45 1.84
C VAL A 17 -3.24 -13.16 2.62
N ARG A 18 -4.30 -12.64 3.27
CA ARG A 18 -4.23 -11.49 4.18
C ARG A 18 -3.31 -11.79 5.35
N GLU A 19 -3.57 -12.89 6.06
CA GLU A 19 -2.75 -13.33 7.19
C GLU A 19 -1.29 -13.56 6.78
N TRP A 20 -1.08 -14.13 5.58
CA TRP A 20 0.26 -14.29 5.03
C TRP A 20 0.95 -12.94 4.80
N LEU A 21 0.30 -11.98 4.14
CA LEU A 21 0.85 -10.63 3.93
C LEU A 21 1.15 -9.93 5.26
N ASP A 22 0.26 -10.03 6.24
CA ASP A 22 0.43 -9.43 7.56
C ASP A 22 1.56 -10.11 8.35
N SER A 23 1.82 -11.39 8.13
CA SER A 23 2.92 -12.13 8.77
C SER A 23 4.31 -11.79 8.19
N ILE A 24 4.37 -11.11 7.04
CA ILE A 24 5.65 -10.71 6.45
C ILE A 24 6.32 -9.68 7.36
N ASN A 25 7.46 -10.08 7.92
CA ASN A 25 8.34 -9.20 8.68
C ASN A 25 9.55 -8.81 7.82
N VAL A 26 9.79 -7.51 7.70
CA VAL A 26 10.86 -6.96 6.89
C VAL A 26 12.12 -6.86 7.75
N HIS A 27 13.12 -7.70 7.48
CA HIS A 27 14.40 -7.73 8.20
C HIS A 27 15.62 -7.65 7.26
N ASN A 28 15.41 -7.15 6.05
CA ASN A 28 16.45 -7.08 5.03
C ASN A 28 16.29 -5.80 4.21
N ALA A 29 17.32 -4.96 4.21
CA ALA A 29 17.31 -3.67 3.51
C ALA A 29 17.03 -3.82 2.01
N LYS A 30 17.59 -4.84 1.34
CA LYS A 30 17.33 -5.08 -0.09
C LYS A 30 15.86 -5.38 -0.36
N LEU A 31 15.24 -6.19 0.51
CA LEU A 31 13.82 -6.51 0.43
C LEU A 31 12.99 -5.26 0.73
N ALA A 32 13.35 -4.49 1.76
CA ALA A 32 12.67 -3.27 2.13
C ALA A 32 12.66 -2.25 0.98
N HIS A 33 13.82 -1.98 0.36
CA HIS A 33 13.91 -1.13 -0.83
C HIS A 33 13.09 -1.66 -1.99
N PHE A 34 13.08 -2.98 -2.21
CA PHE A 34 12.29 -3.59 -3.27
C PHE A 34 10.79 -3.35 -3.05
N ILE A 35 10.30 -3.60 -1.83
CA ILE A 35 8.91 -3.29 -1.44
C ILE A 35 8.61 -1.81 -1.64
N CYS A 36 9.51 -0.93 -1.18
CA CYS A 36 9.33 0.51 -1.26
C CYS A 36 9.32 1.04 -2.71
N LYS A 37 9.96 0.33 -3.66
CA LYS A 37 9.91 0.65 -5.08
C LYS A 37 8.70 0.02 -5.78
N LEU A 38 8.27 -1.14 -5.32
CA LEU A 38 7.18 -1.90 -5.93
C LEU A 38 5.80 -1.31 -5.59
N ILE A 39 5.58 -0.93 -4.34
CA ILE A 39 4.30 -0.42 -3.86
C ILE A 39 4.36 1.10 -3.85
N PRO A 40 3.57 1.83 -4.66
CA PRO A 40 3.64 3.28 -4.72
C PRO A 40 3.12 3.94 -3.44
N ALA A 41 3.65 5.13 -3.11
CA ALA A 41 3.16 5.95 -1.98
C ALA A 41 1.80 6.62 -2.27
N GLN A 42 1.50 6.84 -3.55
CA GLN A 42 0.26 7.44 -4.03
C GLN A 42 -0.62 6.40 -4.71
N CYS A 43 -1.92 6.68 -4.77
CA CYS A 43 -2.87 5.80 -5.43
C CYS A 43 -2.62 5.78 -6.95
N PRO A 44 -2.21 4.66 -7.57
CA PRO A 44 -1.90 4.62 -9.00
C PRO A 44 -3.16 4.81 -9.89
N PHE A 45 -4.34 4.66 -9.31
CA PHE A 45 -5.61 4.85 -10.02
C PHE A 45 -6.06 6.30 -10.03
N GLU A 46 -5.62 7.12 -9.07
CA GLU A 46 -5.94 8.54 -9.02
C GLU A 46 -5.11 9.28 -10.06
N ARG A 47 -5.77 9.96 -10.99
CA ARG A 47 -5.09 10.72 -12.03
C ARG A 47 -6.03 11.67 -12.75
N ASP A 48 -5.46 12.75 -13.25
CA ASP A 48 -6.16 13.67 -14.13
C ASP A 48 -6.03 13.25 -15.59
N VAL A 49 -7.14 13.25 -16.31
CA VAL A 49 -7.15 13.03 -17.76
C VAL A 49 -7.12 14.38 -18.44
N VAL A 50 -5.97 14.73 -19.03
CA VAL A 50 -5.75 16.01 -19.73
C VAL A 50 -5.65 15.76 -21.22
N VAL A 51 -6.41 16.50 -22.02
CA VAL A 51 -6.38 16.44 -23.49
C VAL A 51 -6.22 17.86 -24.03
N PHE A 52 -5.28 18.08 -24.96
CA PHE A 52 -4.94 19.41 -25.49
C PHE A 52 -4.65 20.47 -24.42
N GLY A 53 -4.03 20.07 -23.30
CA GLY A 53 -3.71 20.97 -22.18
C GLY A 53 -4.91 21.37 -21.31
N ARG A 54 -6.10 20.79 -21.53
CA ARG A 54 -7.30 21.01 -20.71
C ARG A 54 -7.66 19.74 -19.94
N LYS A 55 -7.88 19.88 -18.63
CA LYS A 55 -8.36 18.79 -17.78
C LYS A 55 -9.78 18.42 -18.19
N LEU A 56 -9.98 17.18 -18.64
CA LEU A 56 -11.27 16.67 -19.06
C LEU A 56 -12.07 16.22 -17.83
N PHE A 57 -11.48 15.37 -16.99
CA PHE A 57 -12.04 14.92 -15.73
C PHE A 57 -10.93 14.37 -14.80
N HIS A 58 -11.28 14.20 -13.52
CA HIS A 58 -10.43 13.63 -12.49
C HIS A 58 -10.91 12.22 -12.15
N ILE A 59 -9.99 11.25 -12.15
CA ILE A 59 -10.27 9.89 -11.66
C ILE A 59 -9.98 9.90 -10.16
N PRO A 60 -10.99 9.64 -9.29
CA PRO A 60 -10.81 9.63 -7.85
C PRO A 60 -9.90 8.46 -7.40
N PRO A 61 -9.39 8.51 -6.16
CA PRO A 61 -8.62 7.41 -5.59
C PRO A 61 -9.47 6.16 -5.41
N MET A 62 -9.34 5.22 -6.34
CA MET A 62 -10.04 3.93 -6.33
C MET A 62 -9.20 2.80 -5.74
N CYS A 63 -8.25 3.12 -4.87
CA CYS A 63 -7.28 2.18 -4.35
C CYS A 63 -7.86 1.06 -3.45
N LYS A 64 -9.01 1.33 -2.81
CA LYS A 64 -9.73 0.34 -2.00
C LYS A 64 -10.54 -0.68 -2.82
N LEU A 65 -10.49 -0.62 -4.16
CA LEU A 65 -11.03 -1.70 -4.99
C LEU A 65 -10.26 -3.02 -4.82
N ASN A 66 -8.97 -2.94 -4.46
CA ASN A 66 -8.18 -4.13 -4.15
C ASN A 66 -8.57 -4.67 -2.75
N PRO A 67 -9.07 -5.92 -2.64
CA PRO A 67 -9.43 -6.53 -1.36
C PRO A 67 -8.26 -6.73 -0.38
N LEU A 68 -7.02 -6.59 -0.85
CA LEU A 68 -5.78 -6.69 -0.07
C LEU A 68 -5.06 -5.33 0.09
N TYR A 69 -5.76 -4.22 -0.14
CA TYR A 69 -5.15 -2.89 -0.16
C TYR A 69 -4.47 -2.54 1.17
N GLU A 70 -5.16 -2.77 2.29
CA GLU A 70 -4.67 -2.38 3.61
C GLU A 70 -3.42 -3.17 4.00
N GLU A 71 -3.38 -4.47 3.70
CA GLU A 71 -2.25 -5.36 3.99
C GLU A 71 -1.02 -4.98 3.14
N VAL A 72 -1.23 -4.61 1.88
CA VAL A 72 -0.14 -4.15 0.98
C VAL A 72 0.43 -2.81 1.45
N VAL A 73 -0.43 -1.86 1.85
CA VAL A 73 0.01 -0.57 2.41
C VAL A 73 0.72 -0.76 3.74
N ALA A 74 0.22 -1.65 4.61
CA ALA A 74 0.86 -2.00 5.86
C ALA A 74 2.26 -2.61 5.63
N LEU A 75 2.40 -3.49 4.63
CA LEU A 75 3.70 -4.06 4.26
C LEU A 75 4.69 -2.98 3.79
N ARG A 76 4.22 -2.01 2.98
CA ARG A 76 5.04 -0.85 2.59
C ARG A 76 5.49 -0.06 3.82
N PHE A 77 4.57 0.22 4.73
CA PHE A 77 4.88 0.96 5.95
C PHE A 77 5.95 0.24 6.79
N LYS A 78 5.81 -1.07 7.01
CA LYS A 78 6.83 -1.89 7.68
C LYS A 78 8.21 -1.77 7.01
N ALA A 79 8.26 -1.80 5.68
CA ALA A 79 9.50 -1.63 4.94
C ALA A 79 10.15 -0.25 5.12
N LEU A 80 9.33 0.81 5.14
CA LEU A 80 9.81 2.17 5.40
C LEU A 80 10.35 2.32 6.83
N CYS A 81 9.62 1.82 7.83
CA CYS A 81 10.08 1.82 9.23
C CYS A 81 11.38 1.04 9.40
N TYR A 82 11.51 -0.13 8.78
CA TYR A 82 12.77 -0.89 8.85
C TYR A 82 13.96 -0.11 8.28
N LEU A 83 13.79 0.58 7.15
CA LEU A 83 14.85 1.40 6.56
C LEU A 83 15.19 2.63 7.41
N ALA A 84 14.19 3.30 7.97
CA ALA A 84 14.40 4.51 8.76
C ALA A 84 14.91 4.22 10.18
N ASP A 85 14.23 3.32 10.91
CA ASP A 85 14.44 3.10 12.34
C ASP A 85 15.54 2.07 12.63
N GLU A 86 15.63 0.99 11.85
CA GLU A 86 16.64 -0.06 12.06
C GLU A 86 17.91 0.16 11.23
N CYS A 87 17.78 0.57 9.96
CA CYS A 87 18.94 0.81 9.10
C CYS A 87 19.48 2.25 9.21
N GLY A 88 18.69 3.21 9.70
CA GLY A 88 19.09 4.61 9.82
C GLY A 88 19.22 5.35 8.49
N GLU A 89 18.52 4.90 7.44
CA GLU A 89 18.61 5.47 6.10
C GLU A 89 17.63 6.65 5.91
N ASP A 90 18.00 7.58 5.02
CA ASP A 90 17.08 8.62 4.56
C ASP A 90 16.07 8.04 3.56
N ILE A 91 14.81 7.93 4.00
CA ILE A 91 13.71 7.37 3.21
C ILE A 91 12.96 8.42 2.38
N THR A 92 13.40 9.68 2.34
CA THR A 92 12.72 10.77 1.60
C THR A 92 12.50 10.43 0.13
N ALA A 93 13.37 9.61 -0.47
CA ALA A 93 13.23 9.14 -1.85
C ALA A 93 11.98 8.26 -2.10
N TYR A 94 11.30 7.82 -1.04
CA TYR A 94 10.10 6.98 -1.10
C TYR A 94 8.82 7.70 -0.67
N CYS A 95 8.87 8.98 -0.31
CA CYS A 95 7.72 9.75 0.17
C CYS A 95 7.05 10.55 -0.96
#